data_AF-A0A6P7TFL4-F1
#
_entry.id   AF-A0A6P7TFL4-F1
#
_cell.length_a   1.000
_cell.length_b   1.000
_cell.length_c   1.000
_cell.angle_alpha   90.00
_cell.angle_beta   90.00
_cell.angle_gamma   90.00
#
_symmetry.space_group_name_H-M   'P 1'
#
loop_
_entity.id
_entity.type
_entity.pdbx_description
1 polymer ?
#
loop_
_entity_poly.entity_id
_entity_poly.type
_entity_poly.pdbx_seq_one_letter_code
_entity_poly.pdbx_strand_id
1 'polypeptide(L)'
;MGNETSSATQENDISSFRKEKLLHEFHTFFDFNKSGYLDWKDFDLCRQEICRISGWKSDGQEERVRACNVFLSVWEKLQAVADFDSDGHITAEEWIKMWTNLALNAATSKKSKIKDRNRPPPAAGLTHNIPDWLDDYIEYRFSLYDRTRDGIIDIEEFEYVLSDFGVPAKDARTAFIIFSKNQEKVVDLEYFKELSFEYFQSDEPSDLGNFITGRLNFLD
;
A
#
# COMPACT_ATOMS: atom_id res chain seq x y z
N MET A 1 -30.18 37.66 -14.22
CA MET A 1 -30.61 37.05 -12.95
C MET A 1 -31.11 35.66 -13.27
N GLY A 2 -30.25 34.66 -13.07
CA GLY A 2 -30.55 33.24 -13.22
C GLY A 2 -29.62 32.54 -12.24
N ASN A 3 -30.17 32.20 -11.07
CA ASN A 3 -29.47 31.58 -9.96
C ASN A 3 -29.05 30.16 -10.30
N GLU A 4 -27.82 29.84 -9.89
CA GLU A 4 -27.43 28.69 -9.08
C GLU A 4 -28.21 27.38 -9.29
N THR A 5 -27.50 26.37 -9.79
CA THR A 5 -27.51 25.07 -9.13
C THR A 5 -26.07 24.69 -8.83
N SER A 6 -25.68 24.97 -7.58
CA SER A 6 -24.47 24.44 -6.95
C SER A 6 -24.41 22.93 -7.13
N SER A 7 -23.35 22.46 -7.79
CA SER A 7 -22.83 21.10 -7.63
C SER A 7 -22.17 21.01 -6.25
N ALA A 8 -23.01 20.85 -5.22
CA ALA A 8 -22.57 20.55 -3.86
C ALA A 8 -22.78 19.06 -3.62
N THR A 9 -21.86 18.23 -4.11
CA THR A 9 -21.82 16.80 -3.74
C THR A 9 -20.42 16.16 -3.76
N GLN A 10 -19.34 16.93 -3.94
CA GLN A 10 -17.96 16.41 -4.03
C GLN A 10 -17.08 16.61 -2.77
N GLU A 11 -17.65 16.84 -1.58
CA GLU A 11 -16.84 17.07 -0.37
C GLU A 11 -16.51 15.79 0.45
N ASN A 12 -16.97 14.62 0.02
CA ASN A 12 -16.84 13.37 0.79
C ASN A 12 -16.09 12.24 0.07
N ASP A 13 -15.48 12.51 -1.08
CA ASP A 13 -14.72 11.50 -1.84
C ASP A 13 -13.22 11.78 -1.77
N ILE A 14 -12.42 10.74 -1.98
CA ILE A 14 -10.96 10.90 -2.12
C ILE A 14 -10.63 11.66 -3.42
N SER A 15 -9.48 12.35 -3.46
CA SER A 15 -9.08 13.07 -4.67
C SER A 15 -8.89 12.12 -5.86
N SER A 16 -9.06 12.63 -7.08
CA SER A 16 -8.79 11.88 -8.30
C SER A 16 -7.35 11.34 -8.33
N PHE A 17 -6.39 12.15 -7.90
CA PHE A 17 -4.98 11.76 -7.80
C PHE A 17 -4.77 10.57 -6.86
N ARG A 18 -5.33 10.63 -5.63
CA ARG A 18 -5.24 9.51 -4.69
C ARG A 18 -5.97 8.27 -5.20
N LYS A 19 -7.13 8.44 -5.84
CA LYS A 19 -7.86 7.33 -6.46
C LYS A 19 -7.03 6.62 -7.52
N GLU A 20 -6.33 7.35 -8.39
CA GLU A 20 -5.46 6.75 -9.39
C GLU A 20 -4.30 5.96 -8.76
N LYS A 21 -3.66 6.50 -7.71
CA LYS A 21 -2.63 5.75 -6.96
C LYS A 21 -3.17 4.45 -6.39
N LEU A 22 -4.35 4.50 -5.76
CA LEU A 22 -4.97 3.33 -5.15
C LEU A 22 -5.36 2.27 -6.18
N LEU A 23 -5.86 2.68 -7.35
CA LEU A 23 -6.17 1.76 -8.45
C LEU A 23 -4.91 1.19 -9.09
N HIS A 24 -3.85 1.99 -9.25
CA HIS A 24 -2.56 1.51 -9.71
C HIS A 24 -2.00 0.44 -8.78
N GLU A 25 -2.08 0.66 -7.46
CA GLU A 25 -1.63 -0.31 -6.47
C GLU A 25 -2.44 -1.60 -6.55
N PHE A 26 -3.78 -1.48 -6.64
CA PHE A 26 -4.70 -2.60 -6.80
C PHE A 26 -4.34 -3.45 -8.03
N HIS A 27 -4.28 -2.84 -9.21
CA HIS A 27 -4.06 -3.58 -10.46
C HIS A 27 -2.63 -4.05 -10.67
N THR A 28 -1.65 -3.38 -10.09
CA THR A 28 -0.23 -3.70 -10.34
C THR A 28 0.28 -4.72 -9.33
N PHE A 29 0.06 -4.47 -8.03
CA PHE A 29 0.71 -5.21 -6.95
C PHE A 29 -0.22 -6.21 -6.24
N PHE A 30 -1.50 -5.85 -6.02
CA PHE A 30 -2.44 -6.74 -5.33
C PHE A 30 -3.05 -7.80 -6.26
N ASP A 31 -3.56 -7.40 -7.43
CA ASP A 31 -4.14 -8.30 -8.43
C ASP A 31 -3.00 -9.01 -9.18
N PHE A 32 -2.42 -10.01 -8.53
CA PHE A 32 -1.22 -10.71 -9.00
C PHE A 32 -1.55 -11.58 -10.21
N ASN A 33 -2.72 -12.23 -10.20
CA ASN A 33 -3.18 -13.08 -11.30
C ASN A 33 -3.90 -12.31 -12.43
N LYS A 34 -4.09 -11.00 -12.29
CA LYS A 34 -4.76 -10.11 -13.26
C LYS A 34 -6.21 -10.52 -13.55
N SER A 35 -6.92 -11.02 -12.54
CA SER A 35 -8.34 -11.40 -12.64
C SER A 35 -9.29 -10.21 -12.65
N GLY A 36 -8.83 -9.03 -12.22
CA GLY A 36 -9.65 -7.82 -12.10
C GLY A 36 -10.34 -7.65 -10.74
N TYR A 37 -10.17 -8.62 -9.83
CA TYR A 37 -10.61 -8.58 -8.44
C TYR A 37 -9.53 -9.21 -7.56
N LEU A 38 -9.56 -8.96 -6.25
CA LEU A 38 -8.66 -9.64 -5.31
C LEU A 38 -9.36 -10.82 -4.68
N ASP A 39 -8.71 -11.97 -4.67
CA ASP A 39 -9.11 -13.12 -3.89
C ASP A 39 -7.92 -13.70 -3.11
N TRP A 40 -8.17 -14.76 -2.31
CA TRP A 40 -7.10 -15.43 -1.58
C TRP A 40 -5.98 -15.97 -2.50
N LYS A 41 -6.27 -16.29 -3.77
CA LYS A 41 -5.26 -16.84 -4.68
C LYS A 41 -4.18 -15.82 -5.00
N ASP A 42 -4.50 -14.53 -5.08
CA ASP A 42 -3.51 -13.48 -5.29
C ASP A 42 -2.48 -13.44 -4.15
N PHE A 43 -2.99 -13.47 -2.91
CA PHE A 43 -2.17 -13.52 -1.70
C PHE A 43 -1.37 -14.82 -1.60
N ASP A 44 -1.99 -15.95 -1.94
CA ASP A 44 -1.32 -17.25 -1.90
C ASP A 44 -0.21 -17.38 -2.96
N LEU A 45 -0.44 -16.89 -4.20
CA LEU A 45 0.58 -16.87 -5.25
C LEU A 45 1.79 -16.05 -4.82
N CYS A 46 1.57 -14.87 -4.24
CA CYS A 46 2.70 -14.06 -3.83
C CYS A 46 3.40 -14.60 -2.59
N ARG A 47 2.64 -15.20 -1.65
CA ARG A 47 3.23 -15.96 -0.53
C ARG A 47 4.13 -17.08 -1.03
N GLN A 48 3.70 -17.83 -2.04
CA GLN A 48 4.50 -18.90 -2.65
C GLN A 48 5.78 -18.33 -3.27
N GLU A 49 5.69 -17.18 -3.95
CA GLU A 49 6.85 -16.51 -4.53
C GLU A 49 7.84 -16.09 -3.45
N ILE A 50 7.39 -15.44 -2.37
CA ILE A 50 8.27 -15.12 -1.23
C ILE A 50 8.93 -16.37 -0.66
N CYS A 51 8.18 -17.45 -0.43
CA CYS A 51 8.75 -18.69 0.08
C CYS A 51 9.83 -19.26 -0.85
N ARG A 52 9.61 -19.17 -2.17
CA ARG A 52 10.55 -19.64 -3.20
C ARG A 52 11.85 -18.84 -3.16
N ILE A 53 11.73 -17.52 -3.14
CA ILE A 53 12.85 -16.55 -3.08
C ILE A 53 13.67 -16.77 -1.82
N SER A 54 12.95 -16.91 -0.71
CA SER A 54 13.43 -17.14 0.63
C SER A 54 14.17 -18.46 0.83
N GLY A 55 14.06 -19.39 -0.13
CA GLY A 55 14.58 -20.73 -0.01
C GLY A 55 13.84 -21.62 1.00
N TRP A 56 12.63 -21.21 1.44
CA TRP A 56 11.83 -21.94 2.41
C TRP A 56 11.09 -23.12 1.76
N LYS A 57 11.79 -24.25 1.62
CA LYS A 57 11.31 -25.40 0.85
C LYS A 57 10.37 -26.33 1.61
N SER A 58 10.50 -26.45 2.93
CA SER A 58 9.73 -27.45 3.70
C SER A 58 8.46 -26.84 4.30
N ASP A 59 7.34 -27.55 4.19
CA ASP A 59 6.04 -27.09 4.73
C ASP A 59 6.04 -26.88 6.26
N GLY A 60 6.95 -27.54 6.97
CA GLY A 60 7.12 -27.40 8.42
C GLY A 60 8.20 -26.41 8.87
N GLN A 61 8.82 -25.65 7.95
CA GLN A 61 9.73 -24.56 8.36
C GLN A 61 8.94 -23.46 9.05
N GLU A 62 9.41 -23.02 10.22
CA GLU A 62 8.72 -22.04 11.07
C GLU A 62 8.47 -20.74 10.31
N GLU A 63 9.43 -20.30 9.50
CA GLU A 63 9.34 -19.09 8.70
C GLU A 63 8.24 -19.19 7.64
N ARG A 64 8.12 -20.35 6.98
CA ARG A 64 7.07 -20.59 6.00
C ARG A 64 5.69 -20.64 6.65
N VAL A 65 5.57 -21.31 7.80
CA VAL A 65 4.30 -21.34 8.56
C VAL A 65 3.93 -19.95 9.05
N ARG A 66 4.89 -19.18 9.56
CA ARG A 66 4.67 -17.78 9.97
C ARG A 66 4.22 -16.93 8.79
N ALA A 67 4.88 -17.05 7.63
CA ALA A 67 4.45 -16.35 6.42
C ALA A 67 3.01 -16.74 6.02
N CYS A 68 2.65 -18.02 6.02
CA CYS A 68 1.27 -18.45 5.79
C CYS A 68 0.26 -17.77 6.73
N ASN A 69 0.56 -17.73 8.03
CA ASN A 69 -0.33 -17.13 9.02
C ASN A 69 -0.47 -15.62 8.85
N VAL A 70 0.62 -14.92 8.53
CA VAL A 70 0.59 -13.47 8.30
C VAL A 70 -0.24 -13.14 7.06
N PHE A 71 0.00 -13.81 5.93
CA PHE A 71 -0.78 -13.56 4.71
C PHE A 71 -2.26 -13.88 4.88
N LEU A 72 -2.58 -14.97 5.57
CA LEU A 72 -3.97 -15.30 5.88
C LEU A 72 -4.60 -14.22 6.76
N SER A 73 -3.90 -13.77 7.79
CA SER A 73 -4.39 -12.70 8.66
C SER A 73 -4.59 -11.38 7.92
N VAL A 74 -3.67 -11.02 7.01
CA VAL A 74 -3.82 -9.83 6.15
C VAL A 74 -5.05 -9.95 5.27
N TRP A 75 -5.23 -11.09 4.60
CA TRP A 75 -6.40 -11.33 3.75
C TRP A 75 -7.71 -11.26 4.53
N GLU A 76 -7.82 -11.97 5.66
CA GLU A 76 -9.02 -11.98 6.49
C GLU A 76 -9.38 -10.57 7.00
N LYS A 77 -8.38 -9.80 7.45
CA LYS A 77 -8.58 -8.43 7.90
C LYS A 77 -8.96 -7.50 6.74
N LEU A 78 -8.35 -7.65 5.57
CA LEU A 78 -8.65 -6.86 4.38
C LEU A 78 -10.07 -7.16 3.88
N GLN A 79 -10.41 -8.44 3.74
CA GLN A 79 -11.75 -8.90 3.37
C GLN A 79 -12.80 -8.34 4.32
N ALA A 80 -12.58 -8.43 5.64
CA ALA A 80 -13.54 -7.93 6.63
C ALA A 80 -13.87 -6.43 6.52
N VAL A 81 -13.01 -5.62 5.90
CA VAL A 81 -13.21 -4.16 5.77
C VAL A 81 -13.52 -3.71 4.34
N ALA A 82 -13.22 -4.53 3.34
CA ALA A 82 -13.33 -4.18 1.93
C ALA A 82 -14.38 -5.01 1.17
N ASP A 83 -14.64 -6.25 1.53
CA ASP A 83 -15.63 -7.12 0.88
C ASP A 83 -17.04 -6.74 1.39
N PHE A 84 -17.71 -5.84 0.67
CA PHE A 84 -18.96 -5.23 1.12
C PHE A 84 -20.18 -6.08 0.81
N ASP A 85 -20.12 -6.89 -0.25
CA ASP A 85 -21.20 -7.79 -0.64
C ASP A 85 -21.00 -9.23 -0.16
N SER A 86 -19.84 -9.53 0.45
CA SER A 86 -19.47 -10.82 1.03
C SER A 86 -19.44 -11.94 0.00
N ASP A 87 -19.05 -11.62 -1.24
CA ASP A 87 -18.95 -12.58 -2.33
C ASP A 87 -17.60 -13.33 -2.37
N GLY A 88 -16.65 -12.93 -1.51
CA GLY A 88 -15.31 -13.52 -1.45
C GLY A 88 -14.26 -12.82 -2.31
N HIS A 89 -14.64 -11.77 -3.02
CA HIS A 89 -13.80 -10.97 -3.89
C HIS A 89 -13.78 -9.52 -3.41
N ILE A 90 -12.70 -8.81 -3.72
CA ILE A 90 -12.62 -7.37 -3.52
C ILE A 90 -12.43 -6.73 -4.88
N THR A 91 -13.45 -6.05 -5.35
CA THR A 91 -13.40 -5.30 -6.61
C THR A 91 -12.67 -3.96 -6.45
N ALA A 92 -12.26 -3.36 -7.57
CA ALA A 92 -11.66 -2.01 -7.55
C ALA A 92 -12.62 -0.95 -6.96
N GLU A 93 -13.93 -1.12 -7.12
CA GLU A 93 -14.94 -0.22 -6.57
C GLU A 93 -15.00 -0.32 -5.05
N GLU A 94 -15.00 -1.54 -4.51
CA GLU A 94 -14.98 -1.82 -3.08
C GLU A 94 -13.68 -1.38 -2.42
N TRP A 95 -12.55 -1.62 -3.09
CA TRP A 95 -11.25 -1.11 -2.69
C TRP A 95 -11.28 0.41 -2.48
N ILE A 96 -11.76 1.17 -3.48
CA ILE A 96 -11.87 2.62 -3.37
C ILE A 96 -12.87 3.02 -2.28
N LYS A 97 -14.01 2.34 -2.17
CA LYS A 97 -15.01 2.59 -1.14
C LYS A 97 -14.45 2.42 0.28
N MET A 98 -13.65 1.38 0.51
CA MET A 98 -12.94 1.18 1.79
C MET A 98 -12.03 2.38 2.10
N TRP A 99 -11.20 2.80 1.15
CA TRP A 99 -10.30 3.95 1.33
C TRP A 99 -11.04 5.27 1.55
N THR A 100 -12.16 5.50 0.85
CA THR A 100 -13.03 6.65 1.07
C THR A 100 -13.62 6.64 2.48
N ASN A 101 -14.11 5.49 2.96
CA ASN A 101 -14.64 5.36 4.32
C ASN A 101 -13.58 5.65 5.40
N LEU A 102 -12.33 5.17 5.20
CA LEU A 102 -11.22 5.45 6.10
C LEU A 102 -10.89 6.95 6.16
N ALA A 103 -10.83 7.62 5.00
CA ALA A 103 -10.59 9.06 4.92
C ALA A 103 -11.69 9.88 5.61
N LEU A 104 -12.96 9.47 5.46
CA LEU A 104 -14.10 10.10 6.13
C LEU A 104 -14.06 9.91 7.65
N ASN A 105 -13.78 8.69 8.12
CA ASN A 105 -13.66 8.39 9.56
C ASN A 105 -12.52 9.17 10.22
N ALA A 106 -11.42 9.38 9.49
CA ALA A 106 -10.32 10.23 9.92
C ALA A 106 -10.76 11.69 10.08
N ALA A 107 -11.54 12.22 9.13
CA ALA A 107 -12.02 13.59 9.15
C ALA A 107 -13.04 13.86 10.27
N THR A 108 -13.94 12.91 10.56
CA THR A 108 -14.91 13.00 11.67
C THR A 108 -14.23 12.92 13.03
N SER A 109 -13.26 12.02 13.19
CA SER A 109 -12.48 11.86 14.43
C SER A 109 -11.66 13.10 14.78
N LYS A 110 -11.13 13.83 13.77
CA LYS A 110 -10.45 15.11 13.96
C LYS A 110 -11.38 16.22 14.50
N LYS A 111 -12.68 16.18 14.17
CA LYS A 111 -13.69 17.15 14.64
C LYS A 111 -14.15 16.89 16.08
N SER A 112 -13.93 15.69 16.64
CA SER A 112 -14.44 15.27 17.97
C SER A 112 -13.44 15.41 19.13
N LYS A 113 -12.25 15.97 18.93
CA LYS A 113 -11.21 16.04 19.97
C LYS A 113 -11.53 16.99 21.13
N ILE A 114 -12.26 16.48 22.12
CA ILE A 114 -12.06 16.83 23.54
C ILE A 114 -10.62 16.40 23.89
N LYS A 115 -9.82 17.35 24.36
CA LYS A 115 -8.39 17.18 24.70
C LYS A 115 -8.22 16.28 25.92
N ASP A 116 -7.80 15.03 25.73
CA ASP A 116 -7.13 14.29 26.79
C ASP A 116 -5.63 14.62 26.76
N ARG A 117 -5.15 15.34 27.79
CA ARG A 117 -3.80 15.95 27.85
C ARG A 117 -2.73 14.98 28.36
N ASN A 118 -3.10 13.75 28.72
CA ASN A 118 -2.18 12.77 29.33
C ASN A 118 -1.78 11.60 28.43
N ARG A 119 -2.19 11.58 27.15
CA ARG A 119 -1.67 10.58 26.20
C ARG A 119 -0.29 11.03 25.68
N PRO A 120 0.78 10.23 25.84
CA PRO A 120 2.06 10.55 25.22
C PRO A 120 1.88 10.66 23.69
N PRO A 121 2.56 11.61 23.03
CA PRO A 121 2.50 11.70 21.57
C PRO A 121 2.99 10.36 20.99
N PRO A 122 2.30 9.78 19.99
CA PRO A 122 2.85 8.64 19.27
C PRO A 122 4.22 9.06 18.71
N ALA A 123 5.20 8.14 18.79
CA ALA A 123 6.50 8.33 18.16
C ALA A 123 6.29 8.80 16.71
N ALA A 124 7.16 9.71 16.26
CA ALA A 124 6.99 10.50 15.04
C ALA A 124 6.34 9.70 13.89
N GLY A 125 5.20 10.17 13.39
CA GLY A 125 4.77 9.90 12.02
C GLY A 125 3.56 8.99 11.77
N LEU A 126 3.02 8.23 12.73
CA LEU A 126 1.90 7.32 12.44
C LEU A 126 0.57 7.80 13.05
N THR A 127 -0.28 8.40 12.21
CA THR A 127 -1.63 8.84 12.60
C THR A 127 -2.64 7.70 12.48
N HIS A 128 -3.70 7.73 13.31
CA HIS A 128 -4.71 6.68 13.51
C HIS A 128 -5.65 6.40 12.29
N ASN A 129 -5.16 6.43 11.05
CA ASN A 129 -5.98 6.31 9.83
C ASN A 129 -5.53 5.18 8.89
N ILE A 130 -4.61 4.33 9.35
CA ILE A 130 -4.10 3.20 8.56
C ILE A 130 -4.81 1.93 9.02
N PRO A 131 -5.36 1.10 8.11
CA PRO A 131 -5.93 -0.19 8.47
C PRO A 131 -4.89 -1.13 9.07
N ASP A 132 -5.29 -1.92 10.07
CA ASP A 132 -4.39 -2.86 10.76
C ASP A 132 -3.72 -3.88 9.82
N TRP A 133 -4.38 -4.22 8.70
CA TRP A 133 -3.81 -5.14 7.71
C TRP A 133 -2.69 -4.51 6.88
N LEU A 134 -2.65 -3.18 6.77
CA LEU A 134 -1.73 -2.49 5.86
C LEU A 134 -0.28 -2.56 6.35
N ASP A 135 -0.04 -2.49 7.65
CA ASP A 135 1.33 -2.57 8.19
C ASP A 135 1.95 -3.95 7.92
N ASP A 136 1.19 -5.01 8.18
CA ASP A 136 1.56 -6.40 7.86
C ASP A 136 1.80 -6.57 6.34
N TYR A 137 0.94 -5.98 5.51
CA TYR A 137 1.12 -5.97 4.05
C TYR A 137 2.39 -5.21 3.61
N ILE A 138 2.73 -4.08 4.23
CA ILE A 138 3.91 -3.31 3.84
C ILE A 138 5.19 -4.07 4.17
N GLU A 139 5.25 -4.74 5.32
CA GLU A 139 6.40 -5.60 5.66
C GLU A 139 6.55 -6.76 4.68
N TYR A 140 5.43 -7.34 4.26
CA TYR A 140 5.39 -8.30 3.16
C TYR A 140 5.93 -7.71 1.86
N ARG A 141 5.46 -6.52 1.45
CA ARG A 141 5.88 -5.85 0.22
C ARG A 141 7.37 -5.52 0.25
N PHE A 142 7.88 -5.08 1.40
CA PHE A 142 9.32 -4.87 1.61
C PHE A 142 10.10 -6.16 1.35
N SER A 143 9.62 -7.29 1.87
CA SER A 143 10.26 -8.61 1.70
C SER A 143 10.27 -9.12 0.24
N LEU A 144 9.40 -8.59 -0.63
CA LEU A 144 9.51 -8.86 -2.07
C LEU A 144 10.75 -8.22 -2.66
N TYR A 145 11.04 -6.98 -2.23
CA TYR A 145 12.18 -6.19 -2.68
C TYR A 145 13.50 -6.63 -2.04
N ASP A 146 13.55 -6.87 -0.73
CA ASP A 146 14.75 -7.30 -0.01
C ASP A 146 15.11 -8.77 -0.33
N ARG A 147 15.64 -8.98 -1.53
CA ARG A 147 15.97 -10.29 -2.10
C ARG A 147 17.22 -10.88 -1.47
N THR A 148 18.17 -10.02 -1.11
CA THR A 148 19.43 -10.41 -0.47
C THR A 148 19.29 -10.63 1.03
N ARG A 149 18.19 -10.16 1.64
CA ARG A 149 17.84 -10.29 3.07
C ARG A 149 18.82 -9.55 3.96
N ASP A 150 19.28 -8.39 3.51
CA ASP A 150 20.15 -7.52 4.30
C ASP A 150 19.35 -6.45 5.06
N GLY A 151 18.01 -6.42 4.89
CA GLY A 151 17.11 -5.47 5.53
C GLY A 151 17.10 -4.10 4.86
N ILE A 152 17.65 -3.99 3.64
CA ILE A 152 17.72 -2.77 2.85
C ILE A 152 17.23 -3.11 1.44
N ILE A 153 16.49 -2.19 0.83
CA ILE A 153 16.18 -2.28 -0.61
C ILE A 153 17.21 -1.45 -1.35
N ASP A 154 18.00 -2.10 -2.21
CA ASP A 154 18.87 -1.39 -3.16
C ASP A 154 18.17 -1.12 -4.51
N ILE A 155 18.82 -0.33 -5.37
CA ILE A 155 18.25 0.07 -6.66
C ILE A 155 18.13 -1.10 -7.63
N GLU A 156 19.04 -2.07 -7.56
CA GLU A 156 19.02 -3.27 -8.40
C GLU A 156 17.89 -4.22 -7.99
N GLU A 157 17.69 -4.41 -6.70
CA GLU A 157 16.58 -5.17 -6.10
C GLU A 157 15.22 -4.55 -6.45
N PHE A 158 15.09 -3.23 -6.29
CA PHE A 158 13.88 -2.50 -6.63
C PHE A 158 13.55 -2.62 -8.13
N GLU A 159 14.54 -2.39 -9.00
CA GLU A 159 14.40 -2.54 -10.45
C GLU A 159 14.00 -3.96 -10.84
N TYR A 160 14.68 -4.96 -10.28
CA TYR A 160 14.46 -6.37 -10.60
C TYR A 160 13.00 -6.77 -10.32
N VAL A 161 12.51 -6.48 -9.11
CA VAL A 161 11.15 -6.86 -8.72
C VAL A 161 10.12 -6.12 -9.56
N LEU A 162 10.32 -4.82 -9.79
CA LEU A 162 9.39 -4.03 -10.61
C LEU A 162 9.34 -4.46 -12.08
N SER A 163 10.38 -5.12 -12.58
CA SER A 163 10.38 -5.70 -13.93
C SER A 163 9.35 -6.84 -14.07
N ASP A 164 9.12 -7.64 -13.02
CA ASP A 164 8.10 -8.68 -12.99
C ASP A 164 6.68 -8.08 -13.04
N PHE A 165 6.53 -6.82 -12.62
CA PHE A 165 5.28 -6.05 -12.69
C PHE A 165 5.18 -5.18 -13.95
N GLY A 166 6.10 -5.32 -14.90
CA GLY A 166 6.07 -4.62 -16.20
C GLY A 166 6.50 -3.15 -16.14
N VAL A 167 7.12 -2.69 -15.04
CA VAL A 167 7.65 -1.33 -14.95
C VAL A 167 8.98 -1.26 -15.71
N PRO A 168 9.18 -0.25 -16.58
CA PRO A 168 10.46 -0.08 -17.26
C PRO A 168 11.61 0.17 -16.28
N ALA A 169 12.74 -0.51 -16.48
CA ALA A 169 13.94 -0.36 -15.65
C ALA A 169 14.36 1.10 -15.45
N LYS A 170 14.29 1.92 -16.50
CA LYS A 170 14.60 3.35 -16.44
C LYS A 170 13.71 4.09 -15.44
N ASP A 171 12.43 3.78 -15.42
CA ASP A 171 11.44 4.45 -14.57
C ASP A 171 11.63 3.99 -13.12
N ALA A 172 11.80 2.67 -12.90
CA ALA A 172 12.13 2.11 -11.59
C ALA A 172 13.38 2.75 -10.98
N ARG A 173 14.49 2.80 -11.73
CA ARG A 173 15.75 3.42 -11.26
C ARG A 173 15.58 4.92 -10.96
N THR A 174 14.84 5.63 -11.82
CA THR A 174 14.59 7.08 -11.63
C THR A 174 13.75 7.31 -10.37
N ALA A 175 12.70 6.52 -10.17
CA ALA A 175 11.84 6.59 -9.01
C ALA A 175 12.62 6.28 -7.72
N PHE A 176 13.47 5.25 -7.73
CA PHE A 176 14.36 4.91 -6.62
C PHE A 176 15.27 6.07 -6.25
N ILE A 177 15.93 6.70 -7.23
CA ILE A 177 16.79 7.87 -7.00
C ILE A 177 15.99 9.02 -6.36
N ILE A 178 14.73 9.23 -6.74
CA ILE A 178 13.90 10.29 -6.17
C ILE A 178 13.61 10.03 -4.69
N PHE A 179 12.99 8.90 -4.36
CA PHE A 179 12.57 8.65 -2.97
C PHE A 179 13.76 8.35 -2.04
N SER A 180 14.84 7.73 -2.52
CA SER A 180 16.07 7.53 -1.74
C SER A 180 16.91 8.81 -1.58
N LYS A 181 16.47 9.94 -2.14
CA LYS A 181 17.21 11.21 -2.18
C LYS A 181 18.61 11.03 -2.74
N ASN A 182 18.69 10.52 -3.96
CA ASN A 182 19.94 10.17 -4.64
C ASN A 182 20.80 9.19 -3.83
N GLN A 183 20.15 8.17 -3.25
CA GLN A 183 20.77 7.12 -2.43
C GLN A 183 21.45 7.62 -1.15
N GLU A 184 21.17 8.86 -0.72
CA GLU A 184 21.64 9.36 0.58
C GLU A 184 20.84 8.77 1.74
N LYS A 185 19.60 8.35 1.49
CA LYS A 185 18.72 7.72 2.48
C LYS A 185 18.66 6.21 2.22
N VAL A 186 19.11 5.44 3.21
CA VAL A 186 18.96 3.97 3.23
C VAL A 186 17.48 3.63 3.26
N VAL A 187 17.08 2.69 2.38
CA VAL A 187 15.70 2.23 2.25
C VAL A 187 15.51 0.97 3.08
N ASP A 188 15.54 1.13 4.40
CA ASP A 188 15.18 0.07 5.34
C ASP A 188 13.65 -0.03 5.52
N LEU A 189 13.20 -1.04 6.27
CA LEU A 189 11.77 -1.26 6.50
C LEU A 189 11.07 -0.06 7.15
N GLU A 190 11.74 0.65 8.06
CA GLU A 190 11.17 1.82 8.73
C GLU A 190 10.91 2.94 7.73
N TYR A 191 11.89 3.26 6.90
CA TYR A 191 11.73 4.29 5.87
C TYR A 191 10.73 3.88 4.79
N PHE A 192 10.72 2.59 4.40
CA PHE A 192 9.76 2.08 3.43
C PHE A 192 8.31 2.13 3.96
N LYS A 193 8.11 1.92 5.27
CA LYS A 193 6.79 2.12 5.92
C LYS A 193 6.36 3.58 5.85
N GLU A 194 7.23 4.53 6.17
CA GLU A 194 6.93 5.97 6.04
C GLU A 194 6.47 6.32 4.61
N LEU A 195 7.24 5.92 3.60
CA LEU A 195 6.92 6.16 2.19
C LEU A 195 5.60 5.48 1.78
N SER A 196 5.35 4.26 2.24
CA SER A 196 4.11 3.54 1.96
C SER A 196 2.90 4.26 2.54
N PHE A 197 2.97 4.70 3.78
CA PHE A 197 1.86 5.44 4.39
C PHE A 197 1.63 6.80 3.73
N GLU A 198 2.68 7.47 3.26
CA GLU A 198 2.59 8.68 2.45
C GLU A 198 1.91 8.38 1.10
N TYR A 199 2.29 7.28 0.42
CA TYR A 199 1.68 6.84 -0.83
C TYR A 199 0.15 6.66 -0.72
N PHE A 200 -0.33 5.95 0.30
CA PHE A 200 -1.76 5.66 0.45
C PHE A 200 -2.61 6.86 0.90
N GLN A 201 -2.01 7.88 1.53
CA GLN A 201 -2.77 8.99 2.16
C GLN A 201 -2.59 10.33 1.45
N SER A 202 -1.42 10.61 0.88
CA SER A 202 -1.09 11.92 0.35
C SER A 202 -1.89 12.27 -0.91
N ASP A 203 -2.30 13.53 -1.00
CA ASP A 203 -2.87 14.15 -2.20
C ASP A 203 -1.83 15.06 -2.93
N GLU A 204 -0.61 15.18 -2.41
CA GLU A 204 0.46 16.02 -2.96
C GLU A 204 1.31 15.23 -3.96
N PRO A 205 1.39 15.64 -5.25
CA PRO A 205 2.12 14.88 -6.28
C PRO A 205 3.63 14.80 -6.06
N SER A 206 4.22 15.77 -5.36
CA SER A 206 5.66 15.83 -5.12
C SER A 206 6.17 14.97 -3.96
N ASP A 207 5.26 14.37 -3.19
CA ASP A 207 5.62 13.53 -2.05
C ASP A 207 6.38 12.28 -2.49
N LEU A 208 7.42 11.92 -1.72
CA LEU A 208 8.38 10.89 -2.11
C LEU A 208 7.74 9.50 -2.16
N GLY A 209 6.75 9.26 -1.30
CA GLY A 209 5.96 8.03 -1.27
C GLY A 209 5.34 7.71 -2.62
N ASN A 210 4.99 8.71 -3.45
CA ASN A 210 4.40 8.49 -4.77
C ASN A 210 5.30 7.66 -5.70
N PHE A 211 6.62 7.64 -5.47
CA PHE A 211 7.59 6.99 -6.35
C PHE A 211 7.91 5.53 -5.97
N ILE A 212 7.39 4.99 -4.86
CA ILE A 212 7.72 3.61 -4.41
C ILE A 212 7.15 2.48 -5.28
N THR A 213 6.35 2.84 -6.28
CA THR A 213 5.78 1.91 -7.27
C THR A 213 6.58 1.87 -8.57
N GLY A 214 7.62 2.70 -8.69
CA GLY A 214 8.36 2.90 -9.95
C GLY A 214 7.65 3.82 -10.94
N ARG A 215 6.42 4.26 -10.65
CA ARG A 215 5.68 5.22 -11.48
C ARG A 215 6.16 6.64 -11.20
N LEU A 216 6.48 7.39 -12.25
CA LEU A 216 7.02 8.75 -12.15
C LEU A 216 5.96 9.85 -12.16
N ASN A 217 4.75 9.54 -12.62
CA ASN A 217 3.64 10.49 -12.68
C ASN A 217 2.28 9.77 -12.56
N PHE A 218 1.36 10.39 -11.84
CA PHE A 218 -0.05 9.98 -11.74
C PHE A 218 -0.99 11.10 -12.21
N LEU A 219 -0.46 12.07 -12.94
CA LEU A 219 -1.22 13.13 -13.61
C LEU A 219 -1.01 12.92 -15.11
N ASP A 220 -2.03 12.42 -15.80
CA ASP A 220 -2.07 12.41 -17.26
C ASP A 220 -2.12 13.84 -17.84
#